data_AF-A0A0D6FR42-F1
#
_entry.id   AF-A0A0D6FR42-F1
#
_cell.length_a   1.000
_cell.length_b   1.000
_cell.length_c   1.000
_cell.angle_alpha   90.00
_cell.angle_beta   90.00
_cell.angle_gamma   90.00
#
_symmetry.space_group_name_H-M   'P 1'
#
loop_
_entity.id
_entity.type
_entity.pdbx_description
1 polymer ?
#
loop_
_entity_poly.entity_id
_entity_poly.type
_entity_poly.pdbx_seq_one_letter_code
_entity_poly.pdbx_strand_id
1 'polypeptide(L)'
;MAARVEILTRPRKLSIMGLLLAGTALGAAGCAQQRTEGYYDPPVESTVTDAQYQGSGAGYRTVLRAPSQVQIALKPDQKKTPSQAAAAAQGAATTEDGQAVPEGADSGSGSSGAAPAPVAPASAQSAAANSLVPQPQTYMGTLPCFSPAMQCTAQRVTLTLAPNGRWRGRTAYLENDPKKAAPVVEQGCWDATDERPPRVILLDGQGNVRVEFVVAANNVLRVRSVAGQTPNLNYNLTRQPDLDPIDELAKAKAPQCP
;
A
#
# COMPACT_ATOMS: atom_id res chain seq x y z
N MET A 1 11.20 -77.38 39.53
CA MET A 1 11.12 -78.11 38.24
C MET A 1 11.19 -77.04 37.14
N ALA A 2 12.40 -76.69 36.72
CA ALA A 2 13.05 -77.13 35.49
C ALA A 2 12.65 -76.27 34.27
N ALA A 3 13.54 -75.34 33.93
CA ALA A 3 13.55 -74.54 32.71
C ALA A 3 13.79 -75.42 31.46
N ARG A 4 13.23 -75.04 30.30
CA ARG A 4 13.86 -75.26 29.00
C ARG A 4 13.56 -74.13 28.02
N VAL A 5 14.66 -73.48 27.65
CA VAL A 5 14.91 -72.65 26.48
C VAL A 5 14.96 -73.57 25.26
N GLU A 6 14.33 -73.18 24.14
CA GLU A 6 14.72 -73.70 22.82
C GLU A 6 15.22 -72.56 21.93
N ILE A 7 16.47 -72.75 21.50
CA ILE A 7 17.21 -71.98 20.51
C ILE A 7 17.03 -72.72 19.18
N LEU A 8 16.61 -72.01 18.13
CA LEU A 8 16.78 -72.47 16.75
C LEU A 8 17.35 -71.34 15.90
N THR A 9 18.68 -71.35 15.85
CA THR A 9 19.57 -70.77 14.85
C THR A 9 19.23 -71.21 13.43
N ARG A 10 19.30 -70.29 12.45
CA ARG A 10 19.85 -70.53 11.09
C ARG A 10 20.16 -69.20 10.35
N PRO A 11 21.02 -69.22 9.30
CA PRO A 11 22.11 -68.24 9.17
C PRO A 11 22.22 -67.51 7.81
N ARG A 12 23.11 -66.50 7.79
CA ARG A 12 24.02 -66.03 6.70
C ARG A 12 23.46 -65.54 5.35
N LYS A 13 23.83 -64.29 5.01
CA LYS A 13 24.62 -63.80 3.85
C LYS A 13 24.47 -62.26 3.79
N LEU A 14 25.40 -61.41 4.26
CA LEU A 14 26.72 -61.01 3.75
C LEU A 14 26.74 -60.62 2.25
N SER A 15 27.33 -59.44 2.00
CA SER A 15 27.61 -58.75 0.71
C SER A 15 26.44 -57.90 0.19
N ILE A 16 26.56 -56.61 -0.11
CA ILE A 16 27.64 -55.90 -0.81
C ILE A 16 27.72 -54.45 -0.28
N MET A 17 28.86 -54.09 0.31
CA MET A 17 29.32 -52.71 0.37
C MET A 17 30.73 -52.70 -0.23
N GLY A 18 31.00 -51.82 -1.21
CA GLY A 18 32.36 -51.48 -1.62
C GLY A 18 32.62 -51.51 -3.13
N LEU A 19 32.47 -50.35 -3.78
CA LEU A 19 33.08 -49.86 -5.04
C LEU A 19 32.22 -48.64 -5.44
N LEU A 20 32.66 -47.38 -5.43
CA LEU A 20 33.90 -46.80 -5.95
C LEU A 20 34.13 -45.42 -5.31
N LEU A 21 35.30 -45.25 -4.69
CA LEU A 21 35.96 -43.96 -4.47
C LEU A 21 37.09 -43.88 -5.52
N ALA A 22 36.84 -43.24 -6.66
CA ALA A 22 37.87 -42.76 -7.60
C ALA A 22 37.20 -41.96 -8.72
N GLY A 23 37.39 -40.65 -8.73
CA GLY A 23 36.80 -39.74 -9.73
C GLY A 23 37.27 -38.32 -9.52
N THR A 24 38.58 -38.15 -9.65
CA THR A 24 39.35 -36.91 -9.55
C THR A 24 38.86 -35.80 -10.48
N ALA A 25 38.89 -34.59 -9.93
CA ALA A 25 39.08 -33.29 -10.56
C ALA A 25 39.44 -33.29 -12.06
N LEU A 26 38.62 -32.60 -12.87
CA LEU A 26 39.01 -31.88 -14.09
C LEU A 26 37.80 -31.05 -14.56
N GLY A 27 37.85 -29.73 -14.35
CA GLY A 27 36.77 -28.82 -14.72
C GLY A 27 37.06 -27.36 -14.36
N ALA A 28 38.31 -26.91 -14.55
CA ALA A 28 38.68 -25.51 -14.49
C ALA A 28 38.94 -25.01 -15.92
N ALA A 29 38.02 -24.21 -16.47
CA ALA A 29 38.27 -23.14 -17.45
C ALA A 29 36.92 -22.74 -18.09
N GLY A 30 36.44 -21.54 -17.79
CA GLY A 30 35.31 -20.96 -18.53
C GLY A 30 34.43 -20.09 -17.66
N CYS A 31 34.88 -18.87 -17.37
CA CYS A 31 34.08 -17.64 -17.21
C CYS A 31 34.99 -16.53 -16.66
N ALA A 32 36.09 -16.24 -17.37
CA ALA A 32 36.98 -15.13 -17.04
C ALA A 32 37.28 -14.30 -18.30
N GLN A 33 36.27 -13.96 -19.10
CA GLN A 33 36.47 -12.98 -20.15
C GLN A 33 35.15 -12.32 -20.55
N GLN A 34 34.84 -11.20 -19.89
CA GLN A 34 34.17 -10.01 -20.45
C GLN A 34 33.94 -9.01 -19.31
N ARG A 35 34.99 -8.26 -18.95
CA ARG A 35 34.80 -6.94 -18.36
C ARG A 35 35.39 -5.94 -19.32
N THR A 36 34.53 -5.37 -20.15
CA THR A 36 34.85 -4.23 -21.01
C THR A 36 35.13 -3.03 -20.10
N GLU A 37 36.29 -2.41 -20.28
CA GLU A 37 36.62 -1.13 -19.65
C GLU A 37 35.53 -0.10 -19.98
N GLY A 38 34.95 0.56 -18.96
CA GLY A 38 33.88 1.56 -19.12
C GLY A 38 32.46 1.12 -18.74
N TYR A 39 32.23 -0.13 -18.27
CA TYR A 39 30.88 -0.59 -17.88
C TYR A 39 30.32 0.08 -16.60
N TYR A 40 31.16 0.78 -15.84
CA TYR A 40 30.76 1.60 -14.69
C TYR A 40 31.39 3.00 -14.78
N ASP A 41 31.32 3.64 -15.94
CA ASP A 41 31.60 5.08 -16.04
C ASP A 41 30.25 5.82 -15.91
N PRO A 42 29.81 6.19 -14.70
CA PRO A 42 28.60 6.97 -14.55
C PRO A 42 28.79 8.33 -15.23
N PRO A 43 27.77 8.86 -15.93
CA PRO A 43 27.86 10.17 -16.52
C PRO A 43 28.20 11.21 -15.45
N VAL A 44 29.01 12.21 -15.82
CA VAL A 44 29.38 13.32 -14.94
C VAL A 44 28.15 13.91 -14.25
N GLU A 45 28.20 13.98 -12.93
CA GLU A 45 27.09 14.42 -12.10
C GLU A 45 26.69 15.85 -12.49
N SER A 46 25.43 16.05 -12.87
CA SER A 46 24.89 17.37 -13.17
C SER A 46 23.68 17.64 -12.27
N THR A 47 23.69 18.80 -11.61
CA THR A 47 22.60 19.28 -10.74
C THR A 47 21.27 19.37 -11.48
N VAL A 48 21.31 19.59 -12.80
CA VAL A 48 20.11 19.59 -13.64
C VAL A 48 19.52 18.18 -13.78
N THR A 49 20.36 17.16 -13.93
CA THR A 49 19.90 15.76 -14.00
C THR A 49 19.34 15.30 -12.67
N ASP A 50 19.95 15.67 -11.53
CA ASP A 50 19.44 15.31 -10.20
C ASP A 50 18.09 15.98 -9.90
N ALA A 51 17.92 17.27 -10.25
CA ALA A 51 16.64 17.96 -10.10
C ALA A 51 15.52 17.31 -10.94
N GLN A 52 15.84 16.86 -12.16
CA GLN A 52 14.89 16.11 -12.99
C GLN A 52 14.61 14.70 -12.43
N TYR A 53 15.58 14.05 -11.80
CA TYR A 53 15.43 12.74 -11.16
C TYR A 53 14.56 12.80 -9.90
N GLN A 54 14.75 13.84 -9.07
CA GLN A 54 13.94 14.11 -7.89
C GLN A 54 12.52 14.56 -8.28
N GLY A 55 12.39 15.42 -9.29
CA GLY A 55 11.09 15.89 -9.80
C GLY A 55 10.24 14.80 -10.46
N SER A 56 10.86 13.74 -10.99
CA SER A 56 10.17 12.60 -11.59
C SER A 56 9.91 11.42 -10.62
N GLY A 57 10.36 11.53 -9.36
CA GLY A 57 10.16 10.47 -8.34
C GLY A 57 10.90 9.16 -8.64
N ALA A 58 11.96 9.19 -9.46
CA ALA A 58 12.59 8.03 -10.08
C ALA A 58 13.57 7.26 -9.17
N GLY A 59 13.78 7.68 -7.91
CA GLY A 59 14.73 7.03 -7.01
C GLY A 59 14.46 5.55 -6.70
N TYR A 60 13.26 5.03 -6.97
CA TYR A 60 12.87 3.65 -6.65
C TYR A 60 12.01 2.95 -7.71
N ARG A 61 11.85 3.51 -8.92
CA ARG A 61 11.01 2.94 -9.98
C ARG A 61 11.63 3.17 -11.35
N THR A 62 11.69 2.13 -12.19
CA THR A 62 12.00 2.27 -13.62
C THR A 62 10.93 3.14 -14.27
N VAL A 63 11.31 4.36 -14.66
CA VAL A 63 10.45 5.27 -15.42
C VAL A 63 10.33 4.72 -16.85
N LEU A 64 9.28 3.96 -17.13
CA LEU A 64 8.89 3.63 -18.50
C LEU A 64 8.32 4.90 -19.15
N ARG A 65 9.18 5.63 -19.87
CA ARG A 65 8.75 6.71 -20.74
C ARG A 65 8.19 6.09 -22.02
N ALA A 66 6.88 6.21 -22.23
CA ALA A 66 6.28 5.80 -23.50
C ALA A 66 6.96 6.61 -24.64
N PRO A 67 7.40 5.97 -25.73
CA PRO A 67 8.03 6.67 -26.83
C PRO A 67 7.03 7.68 -27.40
N SER A 68 7.41 8.96 -27.41
CA SER A 68 6.65 10.02 -28.05
C SER A 68 6.41 9.65 -29.51
N GLN A 69 5.14 9.59 -29.90
CA GLN A 69 4.69 9.17 -31.22
C GLN A 69 5.46 9.90 -32.33
N VAL A 70 5.85 9.11 -33.33
CA VAL A 70 6.42 9.53 -34.61
C VAL A 70 5.54 10.62 -35.23
N GLN A 71 6.10 11.81 -35.48
CA GLN A 71 5.46 12.83 -36.32
C GLN A 71 5.63 12.42 -37.78
N ILE A 72 4.54 12.03 -38.44
CA ILE A 72 4.54 11.81 -39.90
C ILE A 72 4.59 13.19 -40.56
N ALA A 73 5.79 13.58 -41.02
CA ALA A 73 5.97 14.79 -41.81
C ALA A 73 5.44 14.56 -43.24
N LEU A 74 4.26 15.09 -43.56
CA LEU A 74 3.87 15.32 -44.95
C LEU A 74 4.41 16.69 -45.39
N LYS A 75 5.29 16.68 -46.40
CA LYS A 75 5.81 17.86 -47.12
C LYS A 75 5.94 17.48 -48.61
N PRO A 76 6.03 18.44 -49.56
CA PRO A 76 5.56 19.84 -49.56
C PRO A 76 4.86 20.22 -50.89
N ASP A 77 4.25 21.41 -50.97
CA ASP A 77 4.24 22.16 -52.23
C ASP A 77 4.57 23.63 -51.97
N GLN A 78 5.48 24.17 -52.78
CA GLN A 78 6.08 25.49 -52.63
C GLN A 78 5.32 26.53 -53.47
N LYS A 79 5.15 27.75 -52.93
CA LYS A 79 5.54 28.97 -53.67
C LYS A 79 5.72 30.20 -52.78
N LYS A 80 6.75 30.94 -53.16
CA LYS A 80 7.46 32.10 -52.58
C LYS A 80 6.63 33.40 -52.70
N THR A 81 6.87 34.39 -51.82
CA THR A 81 7.37 35.76 -52.12
C THR A 81 7.53 36.59 -50.81
N PRO A 82 8.57 37.44 -50.66
CA PRO A 82 8.89 38.18 -49.42
C PRO A 82 8.43 39.65 -49.47
N SER A 83 8.20 40.30 -48.31
CA SER A 83 8.26 41.76 -48.21
C SER A 83 8.67 42.28 -46.83
N GLN A 84 9.68 43.15 -46.89
CA GLN A 84 9.93 44.39 -46.15
C GLN A 84 10.30 44.38 -44.66
N ALA A 85 11.54 44.84 -44.47
CA ALA A 85 12.10 45.44 -43.28
C ALA A 85 11.46 46.79 -42.93
N ALA A 86 11.63 47.13 -41.64
CA ALA A 86 11.75 48.47 -41.02
C ALA A 86 10.61 48.87 -40.07
N ALA A 87 10.85 48.72 -38.77
CA ALA A 87 10.67 49.79 -37.77
C ALA A 87 11.33 49.35 -36.45
N ALA A 88 12.35 50.09 -36.03
CA ALA A 88 12.99 49.92 -34.74
C ALA A 88 12.22 50.67 -33.64
N ALA A 89 12.32 50.11 -32.43
CA ALA A 89 12.26 50.76 -31.12
C ALA A 89 10.94 51.39 -30.68
N GLN A 90 10.21 50.65 -29.82
CA GLN A 90 9.62 51.17 -28.58
C GLN A 90 9.48 50.00 -27.60
N GLY A 91 10.13 50.12 -26.45
CA GLY A 91 10.27 49.05 -25.46
C GLY A 91 8.94 48.68 -24.81
N ALA A 92 8.58 47.41 -24.91
CA ALA A 92 7.58 46.76 -24.09
C ALA A 92 8.19 45.42 -23.61
N ALA A 93 8.21 45.21 -22.29
CA ALA A 93 8.71 43.99 -21.70
C ALA A 93 7.80 42.80 -22.09
N THR A 94 8.39 41.82 -22.77
CA THR A 94 7.77 40.55 -23.14
C THR A 94 8.47 39.42 -22.38
N THR A 95 7.71 38.41 -21.93
CA THR A 95 8.28 37.14 -21.41
C THR A 95 8.93 36.36 -22.57
N GLU A 96 9.80 35.38 -22.30
CA GLU A 96 10.59 34.63 -23.31
C GLU A 96 9.77 33.93 -24.43
N ASP A 97 8.46 33.76 -24.24
CA ASP A 97 7.52 33.25 -25.28
C ASP A 97 6.77 34.35 -26.06
N GLY A 98 7.14 35.63 -25.91
CA GLY A 98 6.66 36.74 -26.75
C GLY A 98 5.23 37.25 -26.47
N GLN A 99 4.60 36.82 -25.38
CA GLN A 99 3.24 37.26 -25.01
C GLN A 99 3.27 38.49 -24.09
N ALA A 100 2.33 39.42 -24.29
CA ALA A 100 2.15 40.60 -23.42
C ALA A 100 1.61 40.21 -22.04
N VAL A 101 2.19 40.76 -20.98
CA VAL A 101 1.74 40.56 -19.59
C VAL A 101 0.35 41.17 -19.40
N PRO A 102 -0.69 40.41 -18.98
CA PRO A 102 -1.99 40.99 -18.65
C PRO A 102 -1.89 41.89 -17.42
N GLU A 103 -2.48 43.08 -17.54
CA GLU A 103 -2.54 44.12 -16.51
C GLU A 103 -3.37 43.66 -15.31
N GLY A 104 -2.78 43.71 -14.11
CA GLY A 104 -3.46 43.34 -12.87
C GLY A 104 -2.54 42.75 -11.80
N ALA A 105 -1.35 43.30 -11.62
CA ALA A 105 -0.47 43.01 -10.49
C ALA A 105 -0.32 44.26 -9.62
N ASP A 106 -1.41 44.65 -8.95
CA ASP A 106 -1.36 45.70 -7.94
C ASP A 106 -1.03 45.09 -6.58
N SER A 107 0.11 45.53 -6.05
CA SER A 107 0.51 45.33 -4.67
C SER A 107 -0.19 46.37 -3.78
N GLY A 108 -0.93 45.94 -2.76
CA GLY A 108 -1.17 46.76 -1.56
C GLY A 108 -2.59 46.80 -0.98
N SER A 109 -2.78 46.06 0.12
CA SER A 109 -3.52 46.41 1.35
C SER A 109 -4.95 47.01 1.26
N GLY A 110 -5.95 46.27 1.77
CA GLY A 110 -7.18 46.87 2.32
C GLY A 110 -8.46 46.02 2.22
N SER A 111 -8.74 45.30 3.31
CA SER A 111 -10.02 44.77 3.84
C SER A 111 -11.33 44.75 3.00
N SER A 112 -12.03 43.62 3.20
CA SER A 112 -13.49 43.42 3.18
C SER A 112 -14.14 43.00 1.87
N GLY A 113 -14.17 41.69 1.67
CA GLY A 113 -15.07 41.01 0.74
C GLY A 113 -14.87 39.50 0.88
N ALA A 114 -15.47 38.89 1.90
CA ALA A 114 -15.47 37.44 2.05
C ALA A 114 -16.27 36.82 0.89
N ALA A 115 -15.55 36.48 -0.18
CA ALA A 115 -16.05 35.56 -1.18
C ALA A 115 -16.29 34.22 -0.49
N PRO A 116 -17.46 33.59 -0.62
CA PRO A 116 -17.69 32.28 -0.05
C PRO A 116 -16.69 31.31 -0.68
N ALA A 117 -15.81 30.74 0.15
CA ALA A 117 -14.99 29.62 -0.25
C ALA A 117 -15.91 28.55 -0.87
N PRO A 118 -15.55 27.93 -2.00
CA PRO A 118 -16.31 26.81 -2.52
C PRO A 118 -16.40 25.77 -1.39
N VAL A 119 -17.63 25.48 -0.98
CA VAL A 119 -17.92 24.43 -0.01
C VAL A 119 -17.32 23.17 -0.60
N ALA A 120 -16.24 22.66 0.02
CA ALA A 120 -15.70 21.37 -0.33
C ALA A 120 -16.87 20.38 -0.33
N PRO A 121 -17.09 19.61 -1.41
CA PRO A 121 -18.14 18.61 -1.39
C PRO A 121 -17.93 17.73 -0.16
N ALA A 122 -19.03 17.32 0.49
CA ALA A 122 -19.01 16.29 1.50
C ALA A 122 -18.05 15.19 1.01
N SER A 123 -17.05 14.94 1.84
CA SER A 123 -15.77 14.35 1.47
C SER A 123 -15.95 13.09 0.61
N ALA A 124 -15.01 12.87 -0.29
CA ALA A 124 -14.89 11.57 -0.88
C ALA A 124 -13.97 10.78 0.05
N GLN A 125 -14.33 9.53 0.33
CA GLN A 125 -13.42 8.55 0.94
C GLN A 125 -12.01 8.75 0.37
N SER A 126 -10.98 8.75 1.23
CA SER A 126 -9.62 9.08 0.78
C SER A 126 -9.17 8.18 -0.37
N ALA A 127 -8.33 8.73 -1.25
CA ALA A 127 -7.78 7.96 -2.37
C ALA A 127 -6.99 6.73 -1.89
N ALA A 128 -6.33 6.84 -0.73
CA ALA A 128 -5.63 5.73 -0.09
C ALA A 128 -6.60 4.62 0.35
N ALA A 129 -7.72 4.98 0.97
CA ALA A 129 -8.75 4.02 1.37
C ALA A 129 -9.39 3.33 0.16
N ASN A 130 -9.76 4.09 -0.88
CA ASN A 130 -10.37 3.52 -2.08
C ASN A 130 -9.40 2.60 -2.86
N SER A 131 -8.10 2.94 -2.86
CA SER A 131 -7.06 2.09 -3.45
C SER A 131 -6.85 0.79 -2.65
N LEU A 132 -6.91 0.87 -1.32
CA LEU A 132 -6.73 -0.27 -0.43
C LEU A 132 -7.92 -1.25 -0.47
N VAL A 133 -9.14 -0.71 -0.45
CA VAL A 133 -10.39 -1.49 -0.39
C VAL A 133 -11.33 -1.00 -1.50
N PRO A 134 -11.07 -1.35 -2.78
CA PRO A 134 -11.90 -0.95 -3.91
C PRO A 134 -13.25 -1.68 -3.96
N GLN A 135 -13.38 -2.77 -3.20
CA GLN A 135 -14.58 -3.57 -3.05
C GLN A 135 -14.71 -3.99 -1.57
N PRO A 136 -15.90 -4.31 -1.07
CA PRO A 136 -16.07 -4.78 0.31
C PRO A 136 -15.16 -5.96 0.65
N GLN A 137 -14.51 -5.92 1.81
CA GLN A 137 -13.59 -6.96 2.27
C GLN A 137 -13.82 -7.29 3.74
N THR A 138 -13.84 -8.58 4.06
CA THR A 138 -13.91 -9.07 5.44
C THR A 138 -12.55 -9.57 5.89
N TYR A 139 -12.19 -9.24 7.13
CA TYR A 139 -11.00 -9.67 7.84
C TYR A 139 -11.42 -10.38 9.12
N MET A 140 -10.80 -11.50 9.44
CA MET A 140 -11.06 -12.23 10.67
C MET A 140 -9.77 -12.59 11.41
N GLY A 141 -9.87 -12.65 12.73
CA GLY A 141 -8.80 -13.10 13.60
C GLY A 141 -9.25 -13.19 15.04
N THR A 142 -8.28 -13.50 15.91
CA THR A 142 -8.49 -13.58 17.35
C THR A 142 -7.63 -12.54 18.02
N LEU A 143 -8.26 -11.71 18.85
CA LEU A 143 -7.59 -10.69 19.65
C LEU A 143 -7.70 -11.07 21.13
N PRO A 144 -6.73 -10.70 21.97
CA PRO A 144 -6.90 -10.78 23.42
C PRO A 144 -7.93 -9.73 23.85
N CYS A 145 -8.35 -9.84 25.10
CA CYS A 145 -9.09 -8.77 25.73
C CYS A 145 -8.11 -7.71 26.24
N PHE A 146 -8.19 -6.50 25.69
CA PHE A 146 -7.21 -5.44 25.93
C PHE A 146 -7.36 -4.74 27.27
N SER A 147 -8.45 -5.00 28.01
CA SER A 147 -8.62 -4.51 29.38
C SER A 147 -9.01 -5.66 30.33
N PRO A 148 -8.50 -5.65 31.57
CA PRO A 148 -8.93 -6.60 32.60
C PRO A 148 -10.43 -6.53 32.89
N ALA A 149 -11.05 -5.37 32.64
CA ALA A 149 -12.49 -5.15 32.84
C ALA A 149 -13.36 -6.00 31.90
N MET A 150 -12.86 -6.42 30.73
CA MET A 150 -13.62 -7.27 29.81
C MET A 150 -13.68 -8.76 30.24
N GLN A 151 -12.95 -9.15 31.29
CA GLN A 151 -13.00 -10.49 31.90
C GLN A 151 -12.98 -11.64 30.88
N CYS A 152 -12.06 -11.61 29.92
CA CYS A 152 -11.92 -12.66 28.90
C CYS A 152 -10.47 -12.88 28.51
N THR A 153 -10.15 -14.11 28.11
CA THR A 153 -8.83 -14.49 27.60
C THR A 153 -8.65 -14.01 26.17
N ALA A 154 -9.62 -14.29 25.31
CA ALA A 154 -9.59 -13.93 23.90
C ALA A 154 -10.99 -13.81 23.30
N GLN A 155 -11.05 -13.11 22.18
CA GLN A 155 -12.26 -12.81 21.43
C GLN A 155 -11.99 -12.99 19.93
N ARG A 156 -12.96 -13.57 19.22
CA ARG A 156 -12.97 -13.62 17.77
C ARG A 156 -13.52 -12.31 17.23
N VAL A 157 -12.78 -11.70 16.31
CA VAL A 157 -13.14 -10.45 15.67
C VAL A 157 -13.36 -10.70 14.19
N THR A 158 -14.49 -10.23 13.70
CA THR A 158 -14.82 -10.12 12.28
C THR A 158 -14.95 -8.64 11.96
N LEU A 159 -14.20 -8.16 10.98
CA LEU A 159 -14.20 -6.76 10.52
C LEU A 159 -14.47 -6.73 9.02
N THR A 160 -15.52 -6.03 8.61
CA THR A 160 -15.84 -5.80 7.20
C THR A 160 -15.67 -4.33 6.87
N LEU A 161 -14.79 -4.03 5.92
CA LEU A 161 -14.53 -2.69 5.38
C LEU A 161 -15.25 -2.54 4.04
N ALA A 162 -15.99 -1.45 3.87
CA ALA A 162 -16.67 -1.11 2.62
C ALA A 162 -16.00 0.10 1.94
N PRO A 163 -16.00 0.17 0.59
CA PRO A 163 -15.38 1.27 -0.17
C PRO A 163 -16.01 2.65 0.06
N ASN A 164 -17.20 2.70 0.66
CA ASN A 164 -17.90 3.94 1.03
C ASN A 164 -17.50 4.47 2.42
N GLY A 165 -16.36 4.02 2.95
CA GLY A 165 -15.86 4.45 4.26
C GLY A 165 -16.57 3.89 5.47
N ARG A 166 -17.56 3.02 5.30
CA ARG A 166 -18.21 2.36 6.42
C ARG A 166 -17.49 1.07 6.78
N TRP A 167 -17.35 0.82 8.07
CA TRP A 167 -16.95 -0.49 8.57
C TRP A 167 -18.04 -1.08 9.47
N ARG A 168 -18.05 -2.40 9.53
CA ARG A 168 -18.89 -3.18 10.44
C ARG A 168 -18.01 -4.19 11.15
N GLY A 169 -18.22 -4.39 12.44
CA GLY A 169 -17.44 -5.31 13.24
C GLY A 169 -18.34 -6.17 14.12
N ARG A 170 -17.94 -7.41 14.30
CA ARG A 170 -18.52 -8.34 15.27
C ARG A 170 -17.40 -8.88 16.14
N THR A 171 -17.58 -8.80 17.45
CA THR A 171 -16.65 -9.31 18.44
C THR A 171 -17.38 -10.30 19.33
N ALA A 172 -16.92 -11.55 19.34
CA ALA A 172 -17.50 -12.62 20.16
C ALA A 172 -16.43 -13.20 21.08
N TYR A 173 -16.75 -13.35 22.36
CA TYR A 173 -15.85 -14.01 23.31
C TYR A 173 -15.65 -15.48 22.92
N LEU A 174 -14.42 -15.98 23.02
CA LEU A 174 -14.11 -17.39 22.72
C LEU A 174 -14.50 -18.34 23.85
N GLU A 175 -14.56 -17.82 25.07
CA GLU A 175 -15.04 -18.59 26.21
C GLU A 175 -16.57 -18.68 26.16
N ASN A 176 -17.08 -19.89 25.96
CA ASN A 176 -18.51 -20.20 26.00
C ASN A 176 -18.99 -20.28 27.46
N ASP A 177 -18.81 -19.22 28.24
CA ASP A 177 -19.44 -19.10 29.55
C ASP A 177 -20.83 -18.46 29.35
N PRO A 178 -21.93 -19.12 29.76
CA PRO A 178 -23.27 -18.55 29.64
C PRO A 178 -23.48 -17.25 30.43
N LYS A 179 -22.55 -16.89 31.33
CA LYS A 179 -22.53 -15.59 32.01
C LYS A 179 -21.81 -14.49 31.22
N LYS A 180 -21.12 -14.82 30.12
CA LYS A 180 -20.48 -13.81 29.27
C LYS A 180 -21.48 -13.14 28.34
N ALA A 181 -21.23 -11.86 28.10
CA ALA A 181 -22.08 -11.02 27.29
C ALA A 181 -22.20 -11.55 25.84
N ALA A 182 -23.36 -11.31 25.23
CA ALA A 182 -23.61 -11.61 23.83
C ALA A 182 -22.55 -10.95 22.91
N PRO A 183 -22.37 -11.46 21.68
CA PRO A 183 -21.47 -10.84 20.71
C PRO A 183 -21.78 -9.35 20.54
N VAL A 184 -20.72 -8.54 20.61
CA VAL A 184 -20.81 -7.10 20.44
C VAL A 184 -20.70 -6.79 18.96
N VAL A 185 -21.69 -6.08 18.41
CA VAL A 185 -21.73 -5.65 17.01
C VAL A 185 -21.68 -4.14 16.91
N GLU A 186 -20.83 -3.63 16.05
CA GLU A 186 -20.53 -2.20 15.96
C GLU A 186 -20.31 -1.77 14.51
N GLN A 187 -20.53 -0.50 14.25
CA GLN A 187 -20.25 0.12 12.95
C GLN A 187 -19.78 1.55 13.14
N GLY A 188 -19.06 2.05 12.15
CA GLY A 188 -18.52 3.40 12.15
C GLY A 188 -17.91 3.74 10.80
N CYS A 189 -17.03 4.72 10.82
CA CYS A 189 -16.30 5.16 9.64
C CYS A 189 -14.86 4.70 9.68
N TRP A 190 -14.24 4.46 8.54
CA TRP A 190 -12.84 4.11 8.46
C TRP A 190 -12.17 4.91 7.37
N ASP A 191 -10.88 5.12 7.53
CA ASP A 191 -10.04 5.73 6.53
C ASP A 191 -8.67 5.03 6.48
N ALA A 192 -7.90 5.30 5.44
CA ALA A 192 -6.53 4.83 5.32
C ALA A 192 -5.55 5.97 5.11
N THR A 193 -4.36 5.82 5.69
CA THR A 193 -3.25 6.74 5.43
C THR A 193 -2.50 6.36 4.17
N ASP A 194 -1.89 7.36 3.56
CA ASP A 194 -1.01 7.33 2.41
C ASP A 194 0.47 7.01 2.78
N GLU A 195 0.70 6.61 4.03
CA GLU A 195 1.98 6.09 4.52
C GLU A 195 2.38 4.77 3.83
N ARG A 196 3.67 4.39 3.92
CA ARG A 196 4.18 3.10 3.44
C ARG A 196 4.85 2.36 4.61
N PRO A 197 4.24 1.31 5.18
CA PRO A 197 2.97 0.69 4.81
C PRO A 197 1.73 1.54 5.18
N PRO A 198 0.62 1.46 4.42
CA PRO A 198 -0.62 2.16 4.75
C PRO A 198 -1.15 1.74 6.11
N ARG A 199 -1.84 2.67 6.78
CA ARG A 199 -2.58 2.37 8.01
C ARG A 199 -4.06 2.41 7.74
N VAL A 200 -4.83 1.60 8.46
CA VAL A 200 -6.30 1.67 8.48
C VAL A 200 -6.72 2.16 9.85
N ILE A 201 -7.49 3.24 9.89
CA ILE A 201 -7.99 3.87 11.11
C ILE A 201 -9.49 3.62 11.17
N LEU A 202 -9.97 2.97 12.23
CA LEU A 202 -11.39 2.81 12.50
C LEU A 202 -11.85 3.89 13.48
N LEU A 203 -12.89 4.59 13.09
CA LEU A 203 -13.61 5.57 13.89
C LEU A 203 -14.94 4.96 14.37
N ASP A 204 -15.32 5.21 15.61
CA ASP A 204 -16.65 4.85 16.11
C ASP A 204 -17.74 5.78 15.54
N GLY A 205 -18.99 5.56 15.93
CA GLY A 205 -20.11 6.41 15.51
C GLY A 205 -20.07 7.86 16.03
N GLN A 206 -19.15 8.17 16.95
CA GLN A 206 -18.90 9.51 17.49
C GLN A 206 -17.67 10.17 16.83
N GLY A 207 -16.94 9.46 15.98
CA GLY A 207 -15.73 9.94 15.32
C GLY A 207 -14.44 9.71 16.12
N ASN A 208 -14.47 8.98 17.24
CA ASN A 208 -13.27 8.68 18.00
C ASN A 208 -12.49 7.52 17.37
N VAL A 209 -11.16 7.59 17.40
CA VAL A 209 -10.30 6.49 16.96
C VAL A 209 -10.46 5.30 17.89
N ARG A 210 -10.91 4.19 17.31
CA ARG A 210 -11.22 2.97 18.03
C ARG A 210 -10.11 1.94 17.90
N VAL A 211 -9.67 1.69 16.67
CA VAL A 211 -8.62 0.70 16.37
C VAL A 211 -7.79 1.24 15.21
N GLU A 212 -6.51 0.98 15.25
CA GLU A 212 -5.61 1.31 14.16
C GLU A 212 -4.81 0.10 13.74
N PHE A 213 -4.83 -0.18 12.44
CA PHE A 213 -4.11 -1.28 11.83
C PHE A 213 -3.01 -0.76 10.94
N VAL A 214 -1.98 -1.57 10.78
CA VAL A 214 -1.00 -1.45 9.70
C VAL A 214 -1.33 -2.53 8.67
N VAL A 215 -1.41 -2.14 7.40
CA VAL A 215 -1.58 -3.08 6.30
C VAL A 215 -0.25 -3.81 6.10
N ALA A 216 -0.18 -5.04 6.60
CA ALA A 216 0.94 -5.93 6.38
C ALA A 216 0.81 -6.62 5.02
N ALA A 217 1.88 -7.28 4.59
CA ALA A 217 1.88 -8.07 3.35
C ALA A 217 0.79 -9.17 3.38
N ASN A 218 0.39 -9.62 2.20
CA ASN A 218 -0.53 -10.76 2.01
C ASN A 218 -1.95 -10.56 2.56
N ASN A 219 -2.51 -9.35 2.44
CA ASN A 219 -3.88 -9.02 2.87
C ASN A 219 -4.11 -9.26 4.38
N VAL A 220 -3.13 -8.86 5.19
CA VAL A 220 -3.18 -8.97 6.63
C VAL A 220 -3.25 -7.59 7.25
N LEU A 221 -4.22 -7.36 8.13
CA LEU A 221 -4.27 -6.18 8.98
C LEU A 221 -3.65 -6.51 10.32
N ARG A 222 -2.51 -5.89 10.63
CA ARG A 222 -1.86 -6.03 11.94
C ARG A 222 -2.34 -4.93 12.88
N VAL A 223 -2.83 -5.30 14.05
CA VAL A 223 -3.21 -4.35 15.10
C VAL A 223 -1.98 -3.55 15.54
N ARG A 224 -2.08 -2.22 15.50
CA ARG A 224 -1.09 -1.30 16.07
C ARG A 224 -1.65 -0.59 17.30
N SER A 225 -2.87 -0.08 17.12
CA SER A 225 -3.72 0.71 17.99
C SER A 225 -4.98 0.02 18.52
N VAL A 226 -5.29 -0.02 19.82
CA VAL A 226 -6.68 -0.23 20.27
C VAL A 226 -7.00 0.80 21.35
N ALA A 227 -7.95 1.69 21.08
CA ALA A 227 -8.31 2.83 21.93
C ALA A 227 -7.08 3.63 22.41
N GLY A 228 -6.11 3.83 21.51
CA GLY A 228 -4.85 4.53 21.80
C GLY A 228 -3.79 3.70 22.54
N GLN A 229 -4.10 2.48 22.97
CA GLN A 229 -3.15 1.58 23.61
C GLN A 229 -2.50 0.65 22.58
N THR A 230 -1.18 0.57 22.60
CA THR A 230 -0.43 -0.34 21.73
C THR A 230 -0.26 -1.70 22.41
N PRO A 231 -0.73 -2.79 21.78
CA PRO A 231 -0.51 -4.13 22.32
C PRO A 231 0.97 -4.52 22.27
N ASN A 232 1.43 -5.29 23.25
CA ASN A 232 2.82 -5.76 23.32
C ASN A 232 3.18 -6.85 22.29
N LEU A 233 2.18 -7.56 21.77
CA LEU A 233 2.34 -8.63 20.80
C LEU A 233 1.70 -8.26 19.46
N ASN A 234 2.16 -8.91 18.39
CA ASN A 234 1.57 -8.73 17.06
C ASN A 234 0.29 -9.55 16.94
N TYR A 235 -0.83 -8.87 16.75
CA TYR A 235 -2.13 -9.49 16.48
C TYR A 235 -2.57 -9.17 15.06
N ASN A 236 -3.04 -10.18 14.34
CA ASN A 236 -3.31 -10.09 12.91
C ASN A 236 -4.76 -10.50 12.61
N LEU A 237 -5.40 -9.75 11.71
CA LEU A 237 -6.63 -10.13 11.04
C LEU A 237 -6.31 -10.46 9.59
N THR A 238 -6.82 -11.58 9.11
CA THR A 238 -6.55 -12.09 7.76
C THR A 238 -7.77 -11.88 6.88
N ARG A 239 -7.56 -11.44 5.64
CA ARG A 239 -8.66 -11.30 4.68
C ARG A 239 -9.32 -12.65 4.43
N GLN A 240 -10.62 -12.69 4.53
CA GLN A 240 -11.44 -13.86 4.23
C GLN A 240 -11.80 -13.89 2.73
N PRO A 241 -12.01 -15.07 2.15
CA PRO A 241 -12.51 -15.18 0.78
C PRO A 241 -13.96 -14.70 0.68
N ASP A 242 -14.76 -15.02 1.70
CA ASP A 242 -16.17 -14.68 1.77
C ASP A 242 -16.41 -13.35 2.49
N LEU A 243 -17.48 -12.67 2.09
CA LEU A 243 -17.93 -11.43 2.71
C LEU A 243 -18.91 -11.74 3.85
N ASP A 244 -18.61 -11.29 5.07
CA ASP A 244 -19.57 -11.28 6.18
C ASP A 244 -20.29 -9.93 6.20
N PRO A 245 -21.59 -9.86 5.83
CA PRO A 245 -22.34 -8.61 5.83
C PRO A 245 -22.62 -8.08 7.24
N ILE A 246 -22.50 -8.91 8.29
CA ILE A 246 -22.89 -8.60 9.67
C ILE A 246 -24.35 -8.12 9.75
N ASP A 247 -25.27 -9.06 9.46
CA ASP A 247 -26.71 -8.80 9.33
C ASP A 247 -27.38 -8.29 10.61
N GLU A 248 -26.76 -8.50 11.79
CA GLU A 248 -27.25 -7.96 13.06
C GLU A 248 -27.32 -6.43 13.05
N LEU A 249 -26.49 -5.79 12.23
CA LEU A 249 -26.46 -4.33 12.07
C LEU A 249 -27.39 -3.84 10.95
N ALA A 250 -28.12 -4.71 10.23
CA ALA A 250 -28.91 -4.31 9.06
C ALA A 250 -30.00 -3.28 9.39
N LYS A 251 -30.50 -3.30 10.62
CA LYS A 251 -31.52 -2.35 11.13
C LYS A 251 -30.91 -1.13 11.82
N ALA A 252 -29.60 -1.13 12.08
CA ALA A 252 -28.92 -0.02 12.75
C ALA A 252 -28.74 1.16 11.79
N LYS A 253 -28.95 2.38 12.28
CA LYS A 253 -28.74 3.61 11.49
C LYS A 253 -27.29 3.67 11.01
N ALA A 254 -27.10 3.67 9.69
CA ALA A 254 -25.76 3.75 9.11
C ALA A 254 -25.08 5.08 9.47
N PRO A 255 -23.79 5.06 9.84
CA PRO A 255 -23.02 6.29 10.05
C PRO A 255 -22.87 7.03 8.71
N GLN A 256 -22.86 8.37 8.77
CA GLN A 256 -22.48 9.20 7.65
C GLN A 256 -20.96 9.33 7.69
N CYS A 257 -20.30 8.70 6.74
CA CYS A 257 -18.86 8.73 6.64
C CYS A 257 -18.42 9.84 5.69
N PRO A 258 -17.29 10.48 6.03
CA PRO A 258 -16.75 11.57 5.25
C PRO A 258 -16.55 11.15 3.81
#